data_AF-A0A2G2DZU5-F1
#
_entry.id   AF-A0A2G2DZU5-F1
#
_cell.length_a   1.000
_cell.length_b   1.000
_cell.length_c   1.000
_cell.angle_alpha   90.00
_cell.angle_beta   90.00
_cell.angle_gamma   90.00
#
_symmetry.space_group_name_H-M   'P 1'
#
loop_
_entity.id
_entity.type
_entity.pdbx_description
1 polymer ?
#
loop_
_entity_poly.entity_id
_entity_poly.type
_entity_poly.pdbx_seq_one_letter_code
_entity_poly.pdbx_strand_id
1 'polypeptide(L)' 'MVYALFLDENDIFTLIRHNRKLNQLEIAKQEVNRDLLKSRKTLRELGSKSELERYAREEKYFKKDDEDIFVIFEE' A
#
# COMPACT_ATOMS: atom_id res chain seq x y z
N MET A 1 -18.19 35.47 -27.22
CA MET A 1 -17.88 34.14 -26.64
C MET A 1 -17.02 34.19 -25.37
N VAL A 2 -16.55 35.36 -24.91
CA VAL A 2 -15.82 35.48 -23.63
C VAL A 2 -16.76 35.42 -22.42
N TYR A 3 -18.03 35.83 -22.59
CA TYR A 3 -19.05 35.82 -21.54
C TYR A 3 -19.51 34.41 -21.13
N ALA A 4 -19.49 33.44 -22.06
CA ALA A 4 -19.79 32.04 -21.74
C ALA A 4 -18.72 31.46 -20.81
N LEU A 5 -17.43 31.78 -21.03
CA LEU A 5 -16.33 31.36 -20.17
C LEU A 5 -16.39 32.00 -18.77
N PHE A 6 -16.94 33.21 -18.64
CA PHE A 6 -17.09 33.92 -17.36
C PHE A 6 -18.28 33.43 -16.52
N LEU A 7 -19.39 33.03 -17.17
CA LEU A 7 -20.50 32.30 -16.50
C LEU A 7 -20.11 30.87 -16.11
N ASP A 8 -19.10 30.31 -16.78
CA ASP A 8 -18.61 28.94 -16.66
C ASP A 8 -17.28 28.83 -15.86
N GLU A 9 -16.81 29.91 -15.23
CA GLU A 9 -15.57 29.89 -14.43
C GLU A 9 -15.64 28.83 -13.32
N ASN A 10 -16.83 28.65 -12.72
CA ASN A 10 -17.10 27.60 -11.75
C ASN A 10 -16.85 26.20 -12.31
N ASP A 11 -17.13 25.96 -13.59
CA ASP A 11 -16.95 24.65 -14.22
C ASP A 11 -15.49 24.38 -14.52
N ILE A 12 -14.69 25.38 -14.93
CA ILE A 12 -13.24 25.19 -15.15
C ILE A 12 -12.55 24.81 -13.83
N PHE A 13 -12.83 25.53 -12.74
CA PHE A 13 -12.29 25.16 -11.42
C PHE A 13 -12.79 23.80 -10.95
N THR A 14 -14.05 23.46 -11.26
CA THR A 14 -14.65 22.16 -10.93
C THR A 14 -14.03 21.02 -11.73
N LEU A 15 -13.80 21.21 -13.02
CA LEU A 15 -13.09 20.29 -13.93
C LEU A 15 -11.66 20.04 -13.45
N ILE A 16 -10.91 21.09 -13.09
CA ILE A 16 -9.55 20.95 -12.55
C ILE A 16 -9.58 20.15 -11.23
N ARG A 17 -10.52 20.47 -10.33
CA ARG A 17 -10.69 19.76 -9.06
C ARG A 17 -11.06 18.30 -9.27
N HIS A 18 -11.93 17.99 -10.23
CA HIS A 18 -12.31 16.62 -10.56
C HIS A 18 -11.14 15.85 -11.16
N ASN A 19 -10.39 16.43 -12.09
CA ASN A 19 -9.19 15.80 -12.64
C ASN A 19 -8.13 15.54 -11.56
N ARG A 20 -7.91 16.48 -10.64
CA ARG A 20 -7.02 16.27 -9.50
C ARG A 20 -7.49 15.12 -8.60
N LYS A 21 -8.79 15.07 -8.29
CA LYS A 21 -9.38 14.00 -7.48
C LYS A 21 -9.27 12.64 -8.18
N LEU A 22 -9.52 12.59 -9.49
CA LEU A 22 -9.36 11.39 -10.32
C LEU A 22 -7.91 10.89 -10.27
N ASN A 23 -6.93 11.78 -10.49
CA ASN A 23 -5.52 11.41 -10.41
C ASN A 23 -5.13 10.89 -9.01
N GLN A 24 -5.63 11.52 -7.94
CA GLN A 24 -5.41 11.03 -6.57
C GLN A 24 -6.01 9.63 -6.35
N LEU A 25 -7.21 9.37 -6.86
CA LEU A 25 -7.85 8.06 -6.82
C LEU A 25 -7.05 7.01 -7.60
N GLU A 26 -6.50 7.37 -8.76
CA GLU A 26 -5.66 6.48 -9.55
C GLU A 26 -4.35 6.14 -8.83
N ILE A 27 -3.67 7.13 -8.23
CA ILE A 27 -2.47 6.91 -7.44
C ILE A 27 -2.77 6.00 -6.25
N ALA A 28 -3.82 6.30 -5.47
CA ALA A 28 -4.23 5.47 -4.34
C ALA A 28 -4.55 4.03 -4.78
N LYS A 29 -5.24 3.88 -5.93
CA LYS A 29 -5.53 2.56 -6.51
C LYS A 29 -4.24 1.81 -6.88
N GLN A 30 -3.25 2.49 -7.46
CA GLN A 30 -1.96 1.89 -7.82
C GLN A 30 -1.19 1.43 -6.57
N GLU A 31 -1.14 2.27 -5.52
CA GLU A 31 -0.50 1.93 -4.25
C GLU A 31 -1.14 0.70 -3.60
N VAL A 32 -2.47 0.69 -3.48
CA VAL A 32 -3.21 -0.46 -2.93
C VAL A 32 -2.98 -1.71 -3.77
N ASN A 33 -2.95 -1.61 -5.11
CA ASN A 33 -2.65 -2.76 -5.96
C ASN A 33 -1.24 -3.29 -5.73
N ARG A 34 -0.26 -2.40 -5.59
CA ARG A 34 1.13 -2.77 -5.30
C ARG A 34 1.23 -3.52 -3.98
N ASP A 35 0.57 -3.04 -2.94
CA ASP A 35 0.59 -3.66 -1.62
C ASP A 35 -0.18 -4.98 -1.59
N LEU A 36 -1.26 -5.08 -2.36
CA LEU A 36 -1.97 -6.33 -2.59
C LEU A 36 -1.07 -7.38 -3.28
N LEU A 37 -0.33 -6.99 -4.31
CA LEU A 37 0.59 -7.89 -5.02
C LEU A 37 1.72 -8.37 -4.09
N LYS A 38 2.29 -7.47 -3.29
CA LYS A 38 3.28 -7.82 -2.26
C LYS A 38 2.70 -8.80 -1.25
N SER A 39 1.53 -8.51 -0.69
CA SER A 39 0.86 -9.38 0.29
C SER A 39 0.54 -10.76 -0.30
N ARG A 40 0.08 -10.82 -1.55
CA ARG A 40 -0.15 -12.09 -2.26
C ARG A 40 1.13 -12.86 -2.56
N LYS A 41 2.27 -12.16 -2.74
CA LYS A 41 3.58 -12.81 -2.88
C LYS A 41 3.98 -13.45 -1.54
N THR A 42 3.92 -12.68 -0.45
CA THR A 42 4.18 -13.18 0.90
C THR A 42 3.27 -14.36 1.22
N LEU A 43 1.96 -14.26 1.01
CA LEU A 43 1.02 -15.38 1.25
C LEU A 43 1.34 -16.65 0.45
N ARG A 44 1.88 -16.53 -0.76
CA ARG A 44 2.33 -17.69 -1.56
C ARG A 44 3.60 -18.31 -1.00
N GLU A 45 4.54 -17.48 -0.53
CA GLU A 45 5.75 -17.91 0.17
C GLU A 45 5.39 -18.58 1.50
N LEU A 46 4.24 -18.29 2.12
CA LEU A 46 3.76 -18.97 3.32
C LEU A 46 3.04 -20.31 3.04
N GLY A 47 3.10 -20.83 1.81
CA GLY A 47 2.37 -22.03 1.40
C GLY A 47 2.86 -23.32 2.07
N SER A 48 4.11 -23.35 2.56
CA SER A 48 4.67 -24.48 3.30
C SER A 48 4.82 -24.16 4.79
N LYS A 49 4.64 -25.17 5.66
CA LYS A 49 4.79 -25.02 7.12
C LYS A 49 6.18 -24.50 7.51
N SER A 50 7.21 -24.89 6.75
CA SER A 50 8.59 -24.45 6.95
C SER A 50 8.77 -22.96 6.64
N GLU A 51 8.25 -22.48 5.51
CA GLU A 51 8.36 -21.07 5.13
C GLU A 51 7.49 -20.17 6.02
N LEU A 52 6.35 -20.66 6.49
CA LEU A 52 5.54 -19.98 7.50
C LEU A 52 6.30 -19.79 8.82
N GLU A 53 6.95 -20.85 9.32
CA GLU A 53 7.75 -20.76 10.55
C GLU A 53 8.94 -19.81 10.36
N ARG A 54 9.61 -19.86 9.21
CA ARG A 54 10.71 -18.95 8.87
C ARG A 54 10.24 -17.48 8.84
N TYR A 55 9.15 -17.17 8.15
CA TYR A 55 8.61 -15.81 8.08
C TYR A 55 8.17 -15.30 9.47
N ALA A 56 7.52 -16.14 10.27
CA ALA A 56 7.11 -15.77 11.63
C ALA A 56 8.31 -15.44 12.53
N ARG A 57 9.43 -16.16 12.38
CA ARG A 57 10.65 -15.92 13.16
C ARG A 57 11.46 -14.72 12.67
N GLU A 58 11.67 -14.59 11.35
CA GLU A 58 12.52 -13.54 10.77
C GLU A 58 11.82 -12.17 10.76
N GLU A 59 10.55 -12.10 10.34
CA GLU A 59 9.86 -10.83 10.07
C GLU A 59 8.94 -10.40 11.23
N LYS A 60 8.49 -11.35 12.04
CA LYS A 60 7.55 -11.11 13.16
C LYS A 60 8.15 -11.41 14.53
N TYR A 61 9.39 -11.92 14.59
CA TYR A 61 10.10 -12.25 15.83
C TYR A 61 9.29 -13.15 16.78
N PHE A 62 8.47 -14.04 16.23
CA PHE A 62 7.72 -15.00 17.02
C PHE A 62 8.65 -16.04 17.64
N LYS A 63 8.48 -16.27 18.94
CA LYS A 63 9.18 -17.31 19.71
C LYS A 63 8.21 -18.41 20.12
N LYS A 64 8.73 -19.62 20.33
CA LYS A 64 7.99 -20.68 21.03
C LYS A 64 8.08 -20.44 22.54
N ASP A 65 7.15 -21.02 23.29
CA ASP A 65 7.09 -20.83 24.74
C ASP A 65 8.33 -21.38 25.47
N ASP A 66 9.06 -22.30 24.85
CA ASP A 66 10.28 -22.94 25.33
C ASP A 66 11.58 -22.40 24.69
N GLU A 67 11.51 -21.25 24.01
CA GLU A 67 12.66 -20.63 23.33
C GLU A 67 12.84 -19.15 23.68
N ASP A 68 14.10 -18.72 23.77
CA ASP A 68 14.50 -17.32 23.92
C ASP A 68 15.17 -16.81 22.64
N ILE A 69 14.68 -15.68 22.10
CA ILE A 69 15.21 -15.03 20.89
C ILE A 69 16.01 -13.80 21.31
N PHE A 70 17.28 -13.74 20.89
CA PHE A 70 18.15 -12.59 21.09
C PHE A 70 18.33 -11.85 19.76
N VAL A 71 17.93 -10.58 19.71
CA VAL A 71 18.22 -9.69 18.57
C VAL A 71 19.43 -8.85 18.93
N ILE A 72 20.55 -9.07 18.24
CA ILE A 72 21.80 -8.33 18.46
C ILE A 72 21.82 -7.18 17.46
N PHE A 73 21.90 -5.96 17.97
CA PHE A 73 22.12 -4.76 17.16
C PHE A 73 23.60 -4.36 17.31
N GLU A 74 24.31 -4.18 16.20
CA GLU A 74 25.60 -3.47 16.21
C GLU A 74 25.30 -1.97 16.21
N GLU A 75 25.92 -1.25 17.15
CA GLU A 75 25.78 0.20 17.35
C GLU A 75 26.66 1.00 16.38
#